data_AF-K2FZH3-F1
#
_entry.id   AF-K2FZH3-F1
#
_cell.length_a   1.000
_cell.length_b   1.000
_cell.length_c   1.000
_cell.angle_alpha   90.00
_cell.angle_beta   90.00
_cell.angle_gamma   90.00
#
_symmetry.space_group_name_H-M   'P 1'
#
loop_
_entity.id
_entity.type
_entity.pdbx_description
1 polymer ?
#
loop_
_entity_poly.entity_id
_entity_poly.type
_entity_poly.pdbx_seq_one_letter_code
_entity_poly.pdbx_strand_id
1 'polypeptide(L)'
;MEKKDKENKINFRTLAYSGVIVLFVFVVALLCGSYYFYDKKDGLEKMLFGKISYPAVVMDKTNFIYISEIKQNTDALKRFYENQDFSEAGIRIDFSTEDGKKRLRIKEKDIVNKIIENKAIELLANKRNINITEKQAEENILDKLKEFGNDKSEAEKELSRLYGWNLDDFKKEIVLPDMYREKLSESVDEEINKNNEAKKNIEKAVEELNNGKDFSDVARAYSQGLTAKDGGELGWITKEQLAPEIAKIAFGNYDNKKNEIIESSLGYHIIRIEDIKKEDSVDMVRIRQIFTRKKVFSEWLMEQMRGIDVVVFMRDYQWNKDELLVEFKKEEMRREELEIREKSQGDASMIF
;
A
#
# COMPACT_ATOMS: atom_id res chain seq x y z
N MET A 1 11.20 -21.13 -66.29
CA MET A 1 10.00 -21.49 -65.50
C MET A 1 10.35 -22.72 -64.68
N GLU A 2 10.54 -22.58 -63.37
CA GLU A 2 10.40 -23.69 -62.41
C GLU A 2 10.38 -23.10 -61.00
N LYS A 3 9.21 -23.08 -60.35
CA LYS A 3 9.04 -22.81 -58.92
C LYS A 3 8.74 -24.14 -58.25
N LYS A 4 9.63 -24.60 -57.36
CA LYS A 4 9.39 -25.71 -56.44
C LYS A 4 8.54 -25.22 -55.27
N ASP A 5 7.33 -25.75 -55.15
CA ASP A 5 6.55 -25.68 -53.90
C ASP A 5 7.18 -26.61 -52.86
N LYS A 6 7.61 -26.02 -51.73
CA LYS A 6 7.96 -26.75 -50.51
C LYS A 6 6.71 -26.87 -49.67
N GLU A 7 6.08 -28.04 -49.68
CA GLU A 7 5.06 -28.40 -48.68
C GLU A 7 5.71 -28.52 -47.30
N ASN A 8 5.38 -27.59 -46.40
CA ASN A 8 5.73 -27.67 -44.98
C ASN A 8 4.89 -28.78 -44.31
N LYS A 9 5.43 -30.00 -44.23
CA LYS A 9 4.84 -31.07 -43.42
C LYS A 9 5.01 -30.75 -41.93
N ILE A 10 3.91 -30.38 -41.28
CA ILE A 10 3.86 -30.12 -39.83
C ILE A 10 4.14 -31.43 -39.08
N ASN A 11 5.09 -31.40 -38.16
CA ASN A 11 5.50 -32.58 -37.38
C ASN A 11 4.37 -33.01 -36.43
N PHE A 12 4.05 -34.31 -36.39
CA PHE A 12 2.99 -34.90 -35.54
C PHE A 12 3.16 -34.53 -34.06
N ARG A 13 4.39 -34.38 -33.58
CA ARG A 13 4.66 -33.91 -32.21
C ARG A 13 4.14 -32.49 -31.98
N THR A 14 4.30 -31.59 -32.94
CA THR A 14 3.77 -30.21 -32.86
C THR A 14 2.25 -30.18 -32.84
N LEU A 15 1.59 -31.08 -33.58
CA LEU A 15 0.14 -31.29 -33.53
C LEU A 15 -0.33 -31.84 -32.17
N ALA A 16 0.41 -32.79 -31.59
CA ALA A 16 0.12 -33.32 -30.27
C ALA A 16 0.30 -32.26 -29.16
N TYR A 17 1.39 -31.50 -29.18
CA TYR A 17 1.63 -30.41 -28.21
C TYR A 17 0.59 -29.29 -28.31
N SER A 18 0.24 -28.86 -29.54
CA SER A 18 -0.83 -27.87 -29.73
C SER A 18 -2.18 -28.40 -29.27
N GLY A 19 -2.49 -29.68 -29.51
CA GLY A 19 -3.69 -30.33 -28.98
C GLY A 19 -3.75 -30.34 -27.44
N VAL A 20 -2.64 -30.63 -26.76
CA VAL A 20 -2.55 -30.58 -25.29
C VAL A 20 -2.73 -29.16 -24.76
N ILE A 21 -2.12 -28.16 -25.41
CA ILE A 21 -2.28 -26.75 -25.02
C ILE A 21 -3.74 -26.31 -25.20
N VAL A 22 -4.38 -26.65 -26.32
CA VAL A 22 -5.79 -26.33 -26.57
C VAL A 22 -6.71 -27.02 -25.56
N LEU A 23 -6.45 -28.30 -25.24
CA LEU A 23 -7.21 -29.03 -24.22
C LEU A 23 -7.01 -28.40 -22.84
N PHE A 24 -5.79 -28.02 -22.49
CA PHE A 24 -5.49 -27.34 -21.23
C PHE A 24 -6.21 -25.99 -21.14
N VAL A 25 -6.14 -25.17 -22.19
CA VAL A 25 -6.86 -23.89 -22.28
C VAL A 25 -8.37 -24.11 -22.21
N PHE A 26 -8.90 -25.14 -22.86
CA PHE A 26 -10.32 -25.48 -22.83
C PHE A 26 -10.79 -25.95 -21.45
N VAL A 27 -9.98 -26.77 -20.77
CA VAL A 27 -10.25 -27.21 -19.39
C VAL A 27 -10.19 -26.00 -18.45
N VAL A 28 -9.16 -25.15 -18.53
CA VAL A 28 -9.07 -23.92 -17.74
C VAL A 28 -10.27 -23.00 -18.03
N ALA A 29 -10.67 -22.83 -19.29
CA ALA A 29 -11.83 -22.03 -19.67
C ALA A 29 -13.16 -22.62 -19.17
N LEU A 30 -13.34 -23.95 -19.20
CA LEU A 30 -14.50 -24.62 -18.63
C LEU A 30 -14.54 -24.46 -17.11
N LEU A 31 -13.40 -24.57 -16.45
CA LEU A 31 -13.31 -24.41 -15.00
C LEU A 31 -13.57 -22.95 -14.59
N CYS A 32 -12.95 -21.97 -15.26
CA CYS A 32 -13.24 -20.54 -15.06
C CYS A 32 -14.70 -20.20 -15.40
N GLY A 33 -15.25 -20.79 -16.47
CA GLY A 33 -16.64 -20.65 -16.87
C GLY A 33 -17.60 -21.22 -15.83
N SER A 34 -17.30 -22.40 -15.28
CA SER A 34 -18.10 -23.00 -14.20
C SER A 34 -18.11 -22.13 -12.95
N TYR A 35 -17.00 -21.47 -12.60
CA TYR A 35 -16.97 -20.51 -11.50
C TYR A 35 -17.77 -19.24 -11.81
N TYR A 36 -17.72 -18.75 -13.05
CA TYR A 36 -18.39 -17.52 -13.45
C TYR A 36 -19.92 -17.67 -13.59
N PHE A 37 -20.38 -18.82 -14.10
CA PHE A 37 -21.78 -19.05 -14.48
C PHE A 37 -22.61 -19.84 -13.44
N TYR A 38 -22.00 -20.47 -12.43
CA TYR A 38 -22.73 -21.33 -11.49
C TYR A 38 -23.01 -20.61 -10.15
N ASP A 39 -24.27 -20.64 -9.72
CA ASP A 39 -24.75 -19.98 -8.51
C ASP A 39 -24.29 -20.72 -7.24
N LYS A 40 -23.97 -19.99 -6.17
CA LYS A 40 -23.27 -20.42 -4.93
C LYS A 40 -24.04 -21.44 -4.05
N LYS A 41 -25.04 -22.14 -4.58
CA LYS A 41 -26.01 -22.93 -3.81
C LYS A 41 -25.71 -24.44 -3.70
N ASP A 42 -24.84 -25.03 -4.52
CA ASP A 42 -24.68 -26.50 -4.55
C ASP A 42 -23.33 -27.03 -4.04
N GLY A 43 -23.40 -28.10 -3.24
CA GLY A 43 -22.25 -28.76 -2.59
C GLY A 43 -21.21 -29.41 -3.53
N LEU A 44 -21.48 -29.44 -4.84
CA LEU A 44 -20.54 -29.86 -5.89
C LEU A 44 -19.27 -28.99 -5.93
N GLU A 45 -19.37 -27.71 -5.54
CA GLU A 45 -18.24 -26.78 -5.48
C GLU A 45 -17.15 -27.25 -4.49
N LYS A 46 -17.56 -27.69 -3.29
CA LYS A 46 -16.63 -28.17 -2.25
C LYS A 46 -15.87 -29.43 -2.68
N MET A 47 -16.48 -30.29 -3.49
CA MET A 47 -15.92 -31.58 -3.88
C MET A 47 -15.00 -31.49 -5.10
N LEU A 48 -15.35 -30.67 -6.11
CA LEU A 48 -14.57 -30.52 -7.34
C LEU A 48 -13.50 -29.42 -7.25
N PHE A 49 -13.76 -28.35 -6.51
CA PHE A 49 -12.89 -27.17 -6.46
C PHE A 49 -12.14 -27.01 -5.13
N GLY A 50 -12.39 -27.88 -4.15
CA GLY A 50 -11.66 -27.87 -2.88
C GLY A 50 -10.16 -28.17 -2.98
N LYS A 51 -9.67 -28.66 -4.13
CA LYS A 51 -8.25 -28.95 -4.39
C LYS A 51 -7.61 -28.15 -5.54
N ILE A 52 -8.40 -27.40 -6.32
CA ILE A 52 -7.90 -26.67 -7.48
C ILE A 52 -7.80 -25.19 -7.12
N SER A 53 -6.57 -24.69 -6.99
CA SER A 53 -6.30 -23.28 -6.69
C SER A 53 -6.51 -22.43 -7.93
N TYR A 54 -7.66 -21.78 -8.04
CA TYR A 54 -7.94 -20.83 -9.13
C TYR A 54 -7.18 -19.52 -8.93
N PRO A 55 -6.54 -18.99 -9.98
CA PRO A 55 -5.93 -17.68 -9.92
C PRO A 55 -7.02 -16.61 -9.82
N ALA A 56 -6.98 -15.83 -8.75
CA ALA A 56 -7.84 -14.66 -8.54
C ALA A 56 -7.24 -13.42 -9.22
N VAL A 57 -5.92 -13.26 -9.12
CA VAL A 57 -5.17 -12.15 -9.70
C VAL A 57 -3.88 -12.70 -10.31
N VAL A 58 -3.49 -12.17 -11.47
CA VAL A 58 -2.20 -12.44 -12.11
C VAL A 58 -1.43 -11.13 -12.26
N MET A 59 -0.18 -11.14 -11.81
CA MET A 59 0.74 -10.01 -11.85
C MET A 59 1.98 -10.36 -12.70
N ASP A 60 2.33 -9.48 -13.64
CA ASP A 60 3.49 -9.64 -14.55
C ASP A 60 3.49 -11.02 -15.27
N LYS A 61 2.29 -11.53 -15.60
CA LYS A 61 2.00 -12.81 -16.29
C LYS A 61 2.37 -14.10 -15.54
N THR A 62 3.32 -14.06 -14.60
CA THR A 62 3.87 -15.27 -13.94
C THR A 62 3.59 -15.35 -12.45
N ASN A 63 3.07 -14.29 -11.83
CA ASN A 63 2.84 -14.24 -10.40
C ASN A 63 1.35 -14.33 -10.11
N PHE A 64 0.96 -15.36 -9.36
CA PHE A 64 -0.43 -15.71 -9.14
C PHE A 64 -0.81 -15.47 -7.68
N ILE A 65 -1.95 -14.82 -7.48
CA ILE A 65 -2.66 -14.76 -6.19
C ILE A 65 -3.88 -15.65 -6.34
N TYR A 66 -4.05 -16.60 -5.43
CA TYR A 66 -5.10 -17.62 -5.55
C TYR A 66 -6.34 -17.28 -4.73
N ILE A 67 -7.50 -17.75 -5.18
CA ILE A 67 -8.77 -17.58 -4.43
C ILE A 67 -8.67 -18.16 -3.01
N SER A 68 -7.94 -19.26 -2.83
CA SER A 68 -7.73 -19.89 -1.51
C SER A 68 -7.00 -18.96 -0.53
N GLU A 69 -6.04 -18.17 -1.01
CA GLU A 69 -5.26 -17.24 -0.19
C GLU A 69 -6.11 -16.05 0.26
N ILE A 70 -6.91 -15.49 -0.66
CA ILE A 70 -7.87 -14.42 -0.33
C ILE A 70 -8.90 -14.92 0.67
N LYS A 71 -9.41 -16.15 0.47
CA LYS A 71 -10.38 -16.76 1.37
C LYS A 71 -9.80 -17.00 2.76
N GLN A 72 -8.57 -17.53 2.86
CA GLN A 72 -7.90 -17.74 4.15
C GLN A 72 -7.76 -16.43 4.92
N ASN A 73 -7.31 -15.36 4.25
CA ASN A 73 -7.20 -14.03 4.85
C ASN A 73 -8.57 -13.45 5.26
N THR A 74 -9.60 -13.64 4.44
CA THR A 74 -10.96 -13.17 4.73
C THR A 74 -11.58 -13.92 5.91
N ASP A 75 -11.35 -15.23 6.00
CA ASP A 75 -11.79 -16.06 7.12
C ASP A 75 -11.04 -15.69 8.42
N ALA A 76 -9.75 -15.37 8.34
CA ALA A 76 -8.97 -14.89 9.49
C ALA A 76 -9.46 -13.53 9.99
N LEU A 77 -9.74 -12.59 9.07
CA LEU A 77 -10.34 -11.30 9.40
C LEU A 77 -11.72 -11.47 10.05
N LYS A 78 -12.55 -12.36 9.49
CA LYS A 78 -13.86 -12.66 10.04
C LYS A 78 -13.77 -13.17 11.47
N ARG A 79 -12.86 -14.12 11.73
CA ARG A 79 -12.60 -14.65 13.09
C ARG A 79 -12.15 -13.55 14.05
N PHE A 80 -11.25 -12.67 13.60
CA PHE A 80 -10.78 -11.56 14.43
C PHE A 80 -11.95 -10.71 14.92
N TYR A 81 -12.83 -10.30 14.00
CA TYR A 81 -13.98 -9.49 14.36
C TYR A 81 -15.07 -10.24 15.15
N GLU A 82 -15.20 -11.56 14.99
CA GLU A 82 -16.13 -12.38 15.78
C GLU A 82 -15.61 -12.67 17.20
N ASN A 83 -14.28 -12.73 17.38
CA ASN A 83 -13.64 -13.11 18.64
C ASN A 83 -13.08 -11.94 19.46
N GLN A 84 -13.08 -10.72 18.89
CA GLN A 84 -12.74 -9.50 19.60
C GLN A 84 -13.99 -8.87 20.20
N ASP A 85 -13.88 -8.44 21.46
CA ASP A 85 -14.97 -7.78 22.16
C ASP A 85 -15.03 -6.29 21.80
N PHE A 86 -15.99 -5.92 20.94
CA PHE A 86 -16.28 -4.52 20.60
C PHE A 86 -17.47 -3.95 21.39
N SER A 87 -17.87 -4.60 22.49
CA SER A 87 -19.02 -4.17 23.28
C SER A 87 -18.84 -2.77 23.89
N GLU A 88 -17.61 -2.37 24.22
CA GLU A 88 -17.28 -1.00 24.65
C GLU A 88 -17.54 0.05 23.57
N ALA A 89 -17.41 -0.31 22.29
CA ALA A 89 -17.75 0.53 21.16
C ALA A 89 -19.23 0.46 20.76
N GLY A 90 -20.03 -0.40 21.43
CA GLY A 90 -21.43 -0.63 21.10
C GLY A 90 -21.66 -1.38 19.77
N ILE A 91 -20.62 -2.00 19.22
CA ILE A 91 -20.62 -2.64 17.90
C ILE A 91 -20.85 -4.15 18.08
N ARG A 92 -21.87 -4.69 17.42
CA ARG A 92 -22.06 -6.14 17.27
C ARG A 92 -21.91 -6.51 15.80
N ILE A 93 -20.86 -7.25 15.49
CA ILE A 93 -20.53 -7.63 14.12
C ILE A 93 -21.23 -8.96 13.82
N ASP A 94 -22.22 -8.92 12.93
CA ASP A 94 -22.90 -10.11 12.44
C ASP A 94 -22.81 -10.19 10.93
N PHE A 95 -21.89 -11.04 10.45
CA PHE A 95 -21.65 -11.30 9.04
C PHE A 95 -22.77 -12.08 8.33
N SER A 96 -23.78 -12.56 9.07
CA SER A 96 -24.94 -13.24 8.49
C SER A 96 -26.01 -12.29 7.97
N THR A 97 -26.03 -11.04 8.48
CA THR A 97 -26.94 -9.98 8.03
C THR A 97 -26.58 -9.48 6.63
N GLU A 98 -27.53 -8.83 5.95
CA GLU A 98 -27.26 -8.24 4.63
C GLU A 98 -26.19 -7.14 4.70
N ASP A 99 -26.23 -6.27 5.71
CA ASP A 99 -25.21 -5.23 5.92
C ASP A 99 -23.85 -5.83 6.27
N GLY A 100 -23.81 -6.87 7.11
CA GLY A 100 -22.59 -7.60 7.43
C GLY A 100 -21.94 -8.25 6.20
N LYS A 101 -22.74 -8.85 5.31
CA LYS A 101 -22.24 -9.39 4.03
C LYS A 101 -21.68 -8.29 3.13
N LYS A 102 -22.30 -7.11 3.09
CA LYS A 102 -21.79 -5.96 2.31
C LYS A 102 -20.45 -5.47 2.85
N ARG A 103 -20.34 -5.24 4.15
CA ARG A 103 -19.09 -4.82 4.82
C ARG A 103 -17.98 -5.86 4.64
N LEU A 104 -18.30 -7.15 4.74
CA LEU A 104 -17.35 -8.23 4.49
C LEU A 104 -16.82 -8.21 3.05
N ARG A 105 -17.67 -7.92 2.05
CA ARG A 105 -17.22 -7.78 0.65
C ARG A 105 -16.29 -6.58 0.46
N ILE A 106 -16.54 -5.47 1.13
CA ILE A 106 -15.62 -4.31 1.11
C ILE A 106 -14.26 -4.70 1.70
N LYS A 107 -14.24 -5.45 2.80
CA LYS A 107 -12.98 -5.93 3.37
C LYS A 107 -12.29 -7.01 2.57
N GLU A 108 -13.02 -7.91 1.93
CA GLU A 108 -12.44 -8.87 0.98
C GLU A 108 -11.70 -8.11 -0.12
N LYS A 109 -12.30 -7.03 -0.66
CA LYS A 109 -11.63 -6.13 -1.62
C LYS A 109 -10.36 -5.49 -1.03
N ASP A 110 -10.41 -4.99 0.20
CA ASP A 110 -9.24 -4.41 0.88
C ASP A 110 -8.12 -5.45 1.09
N ILE A 111 -8.48 -6.69 1.42
CA ILE A 111 -7.55 -7.83 1.52
C ILE A 111 -6.91 -8.11 0.16
N VAL A 112 -7.69 -8.14 -0.92
CA VAL A 112 -7.15 -8.33 -2.28
C VAL A 112 -6.13 -7.23 -2.59
N ASN A 113 -6.43 -5.97 -2.30
CA ASN A 113 -5.51 -4.85 -2.47
C ASN A 113 -4.23 -5.04 -1.66
N LYS A 114 -4.35 -5.43 -0.39
CA LYS A 114 -3.20 -5.67 0.48
C LYS A 114 -2.31 -6.81 -0.04
N ILE A 115 -2.90 -7.92 -0.51
CA ILE A 115 -2.16 -9.05 -1.06
C ILE A 115 -1.45 -8.63 -2.36
N ILE A 116 -2.12 -7.87 -3.25
CA ILE A 116 -1.50 -7.33 -4.47
C ILE A 116 -0.29 -6.44 -4.12
N GLU A 117 -0.45 -5.52 -3.17
CA GLU A 117 0.64 -4.63 -2.74
C GLU A 117 1.82 -5.43 -2.15
N ASN A 118 1.54 -6.37 -1.24
CA ASN A 118 2.57 -7.23 -0.65
C ASN A 118 3.30 -8.04 -1.73
N LYS A 119 2.56 -8.59 -2.72
CA LYS A 119 3.17 -9.31 -3.83
C LYS A 119 3.98 -8.40 -4.74
N ALA A 120 3.54 -7.17 -5.00
CA ALA A 120 4.31 -6.19 -5.75
C ALA A 120 5.64 -5.88 -5.06
N ILE A 121 5.62 -5.66 -3.74
CA ILE A 121 6.82 -5.42 -2.93
C ILE A 121 7.77 -6.61 -3.03
N GLU A 122 7.29 -7.84 -2.85
CA GLU A 122 8.09 -9.06 -2.98
C GLU A 122 8.74 -9.15 -4.37
N LEU A 123 8.00 -8.86 -5.44
CA LEU A 123 8.52 -8.87 -6.81
C LEU A 123 9.61 -7.82 -7.03
N LEU A 124 9.41 -6.62 -6.51
CA LEU A 124 10.39 -5.52 -6.62
C LEU A 124 11.65 -5.82 -5.79
N ALA A 125 11.48 -6.40 -4.60
CA ALA A 125 12.57 -6.87 -3.75
C ALA A 125 13.40 -7.95 -4.45
N ASN A 126 12.75 -8.97 -5.02
CA ASN A 126 13.40 -10.04 -5.78
C ASN A 126 14.14 -9.50 -7.02
N LYS A 127 13.55 -8.53 -7.75
CA LYS A 127 14.22 -7.83 -8.87
C LYS A 127 15.50 -7.11 -8.43
N ARG A 128 15.62 -6.73 -7.15
CA ARG A 128 16.81 -6.12 -6.53
C ARG A 128 17.70 -7.13 -5.79
N ASN A 129 17.46 -8.43 -5.95
CA ASN A 129 18.17 -9.51 -5.25
C ASN A 129 18.03 -9.47 -3.72
N ILE A 130 16.96 -8.86 -3.21
CA ILE A 130 16.63 -8.87 -1.79
C ILE A 130 15.89 -10.17 -1.50
N ASN A 131 16.58 -11.13 -0.91
CA ASN A 131 16.00 -12.41 -0.49
C ASN A 131 16.03 -12.50 1.04
N ILE A 132 14.91 -12.91 1.64
CA ILE A 132 14.82 -13.16 3.07
C ILE A 132 15.06 -14.64 3.31
N THR A 133 16.04 -14.97 4.16
CA THR A 133 16.29 -16.37 4.53
C THR A 133 15.33 -16.83 5.61
N GLU A 134 15.08 -18.14 5.67
CA GLU A 134 14.23 -18.74 6.71
C GLU A 134 14.69 -18.31 8.11
N LYS A 135 16.00 -18.36 8.36
CA LYS A 135 16.59 -17.93 9.64
C LYS A 135 16.27 -16.47 9.98
N GLN A 136 16.35 -15.55 9.01
CA GLN A 136 16.02 -14.14 9.24
C GLN A 136 14.54 -13.95 9.57
N ALA A 137 13.66 -14.72 8.92
CA ALA A 137 12.24 -14.71 9.21
C ALA A 137 11.95 -15.24 10.63
N GLU A 138 12.58 -16.36 11.02
CA GLU A 138 12.44 -16.94 12.36
C GLU A 138 12.89 -15.99 13.47
N GLU A 139 13.99 -15.25 13.28
CA GLU A 139 14.47 -14.25 14.25
C GLU A 139 13.44 -13.10 14.40
N ASN A 140 12.88 -12.60 13.29
CA ASN A 140 11.89 -11.53 13.31
C ASN A 140 10.53 -11.95 13.89
N ILE A 141 10.15 -13.23 13.79
CA ILE A 141 8.93 -13.75 14.42
C ILE A 141 8.95 -13.47 15.91
N LEU A 142 10.08 -13.69 16.60
CA LEU A 142 10.14 -13.49 18.05
C LEU A 142 9.95 -12.02 18.45
N ASP A 143 10.47 -11.10 17.65
CA ASP A 143 10.29 -9.67 17.91
C ASP A 143 8.85 -9.23 17.63
N LYS A 144 8.23 -9.73 16.55
CA LYS A 144 6.84 -9.43 16.21
C LYS A 144 5.83 -10.09 17.15
N LEU A 145 6.12 -11.27 17.68
CA LEU A 145 5.23 -11.94 18.65
C LEU A 145 5.09 -11.18 19.96
N LYS A 146 6.05 -10.31 20.31
CA LYS A 146 5.94 -9.43 21.50
C LYS A 146 4.76 -8.47 21.42
N GLU A 147 4.25 -8.19 20.21
CA GLU A 147 3.04 -7.39 20.01
C GLU A 147 1.75 -8.15 20.42
N PHE A 148 1.82 -9.49 20.51
CA PHE A 148 0.67 -10.38 20.78
C PHE A 148 0.72 -11.07 22.15
N GLY A 149 1.83 -10.98 22.89
CA GLY A 149 1.97 -11.60 24.20
C GLY A 149 3.37 -11.42 24.79
N ASN A 150 3.51 -11.70 26.08
CA ASN A 150 4.80 -11.56 26.77
C ASN A 150 5.73 -12.77 26.53
N ASP A 151 5.15 -13.91 26.17
CA ASP A 151 5.88 -15.12 25.80
C ASP A 151 5.32 -15.78 24.52
N LYS A 152 6.16 -16.62 23.89
CA LYS A 152 5.84 -17.28 22.61
C LYS A 152 4.59 -18.16 22.69
N SER A 153 4.39 -18.88 23.80
CA SER A 153 3.26 -19.80 23.95
C SER A 153 1.94 -19.06 24.10
N GLU A 154 1.95 -17.96 24.83
CA GLU A 154 0.81 -17.05 24.96
C GLU A 154 0.46 -16.42 23.61
N ALA A 155 1.44 -15.87 22.91
CA ALA A 155 1.23 -15.25 21.60
C ALA A 155 0.69 -16.24 20.55
N GLU A 156 1.18 -17.49 20.52
CA GLU A 156 0.65 -18.54 19.65
C GLU A 156 -0.82 -18.87 19.94
N LYS A 157 -1.20 -18.96 21.23
CA LYS A 157 -2.60 -19.18 21.62
C LYS A 157 -3.48 -18.03 21.19
N GLU A 158 -2.99 -16.80 21.35
CA GLU A 158 -3.75 -15.61 21.01
C GLU A 158 -3.92 -15.45 19.50
N LEU A 159 -2.88 -15.73 18.70
CA LEU A 159 -2.97 -15.79 17.24
C LEU A 159 -3.97 -16.84 16.75
N SER A 160 -3.95 -18.03 17.35
CA SER A 160 -4.89 -19.10 17.04
C SER A 160 -6.32 -18.72 17.44
N ARG A 161 -6.50 -18.07 18.59
CA ARG A 161 -7.80 -17.60 19.08
C ARG A 161 -8.38 -16.50 18.19
N LEU A 162 -7.61 -15.47 17.89
CA LEU A 162 -8.06 -14.28 17.16
C LEU A 162 -8.20 -14.55 15.67
N TYR A 163 -7.18 -15.14 15.03
CA TYR A 163 -7.11 -15.26 13.58
C TYR A 163 -7.29 -16.70 13.08
N GLY A 164 -7.13 -17.70 13.96
CA GLY A 164 -7.03 -19.10 13.54
C GLY A 164 -5.67 -19.45 12.93
N TRP A 165 -4.66 -18.62 13.16
CA TRP A 165 -3.33 -18.76 12.59
C TRP A 165 -2.40 -19.59 13.48
N ASN A 166 -1.52 -20.34 12.82
CA ASN A 166 -0.31 -20.86 13.44
C ASN A 166 0.90 -19.94 13.14
N LEU A 167 2.09 -20.33 13.59
CA LEU A 167 3.32 -19.54 13.35
C LEU A 167 3.69 -19.42 11.87
N ASP A 168 3.42 -20.45 11.05
CA ASP A 168 3.71 -20.38 9.61
C ASP A 168 2.78 -19.41 8.90
N ASP A 169 1.50 -19.39 9.27
CA ASP A 169 0.54 -18.40 8.78
C ASP A 169 0.98 -16.98 9.21
N PHE A 170 1.31 -16.80 10.49
CA PHE A 170 1.80 -15.51 11.00
C PHE A 170 3.07 -15.04 10.28
N LYS A 171 4.01 -15.95 10.06
CA LYS A 171 5.24 -15.70 9.29
C LYS A 171 4.89 -15.24 7.87
N LYS A 172 3.99 -15.94 7.18
CA LYS A 172 3.61 -15.67 5.78
C LYS A 172 2.80 -14.40 5.61
N GLU A 173 1.83 -14.15 6.49
CA GLU A 173 0.85 -13.08 6.31
C GLU A 173 1.27 -11.75 6.94
N ILE A 174 2.16 -11.77 7.95
CA ILE A 174 2.63 -10.57 8.67
C ILE A 174 4.14 -10.38 8.53
N VAL A 175 4.94 -11.35 9.01
CA VAL A 175 6.39 -11.15 9.19
C VAL A 175 7.10 -10.96 7.85
N LEU A 176 6.90 -11.87 6.89
CA LEU A 176 7.55 -11.79 5.58
C LEU A 176 7.18 -10.51 4.81
N PRO A 177 5.88 -10.14 4.66
CA PRO A 177 5.51 -8.88 4.03
C PRO A 177 6.13 -7.64 4.68
N ASP A 178 6.15 -7.58 6.01
CA ASP A 178 6.75 -6.46 6.75
C ASP A 178 8.26 -6.37 6.49
N MET A 179 8.97 -7.50 6.58
CA MET A 179 10.40 -7.55 6.34
C MET A 179 10.75 -7.21 4.88
N TYR A 180 9.97 -7.68 3.90
CA TYR A 180 10.19 -7.33 2.50
C TYR A 180 9.96 -5.83 2.26
N ARG A 181 8.94 -5.25 2.90
CA ARG A 181 8.67 -3.81 2.83
C ARG A 181 9.81 -3.01 3.44
N GLU A 182 10.25 -3.36 4.63
CA GLU A 182 11.36 -2.70 5.34
C GLU A 182 12.64 -2.73 4.49
N LYS A 183 13.10 -3.92 4.12
CA LYS A 183 14.33 -4.09 3.32
C LYS A 183 14.25 -3.40 1.96
N LEU A 184 13.09 -3.48 1.29
CA LEU A 184 12.91 -2.79 0.02
C LEU A 184 12.97 -1.28 0.22
N SER A 185 12.28 -0.74 1.23
CA SER A 185 12.28 0.68 1.58
C SER A 185 13.69 1.19 1.86
N GLU A 186 14.48 0.48 2.65
CA GLU A 186 15.89 0.80 2.91
C GLU A 186 16.72 0.81 1.62
N SER A 187 16.54 -0.20 0.76
CA SER A 187 17.31 -0.33 -0.48
C SER A 187 17.04 0.79 -1.50
N VAL A 188 15.90 1.47 -1.38
CA VAL A 188 15.48 2.55 -2.29
C VAL A 188 15.59 3.92 -1.63
N ASP A 189 15.93 3.99 -0.34
CA ASP A 189 15.98 5.26 0.38
C ASP A 189 16.94 6.25 -0.30
N GLU A 190 18.15 5.79 -0.67
CA GLU A 190 19.08 6.63 -1.43
C GLU A 190 18.54 7.03 -2.80
N GLU A 191 17.80 6.16 -3.50
CA GLU A 191 17.23 6.45 -4.81
C GLU A 191 16.12 7.51 -4.70
N ILE A 192 15.25 7.35 -3.70
CA ILE A 192 14.21 8.31 -3.32
C ILE A 192 14.86 9.65 -2.98
N ASN A 193 15.94 9.64 -2.20
CA ASN A 193 16.69 10.84 -1.79
C ASN A 193 17.57 11.44 -2.92
N LYS A 194 17.93 10.68 -3.97
CA LYS A 194 18.72 11.16 -5.13
C LYS A 194 17.85 11.71 -6.26
N ASN A 195 16.68 11.12 -6.53
CA ASN A 195 15.71 11.60 -7.53
C ASN A 195 14.89 12.79 -7.01
N ASN A 196 15.57 13.71 -6.35
CA ASN A 196 14.95 14.66 -5.44
C ASN A 196 14.53 15.92 -6.21
N GLU A 197 13.44 15.80 -6.97
CA GLU A 197 12.75 16.95 -7.55
C GLU A 197 12.50 18.03 -6.49
N ALA A 198 12.19 17.62 -5.26
CA ALA A 198 12.11 18.49 -4.09
C ALA A 198 13.40 19.31 -3.87
N LYS A 199 14.58 18.66 -3.86
CA LYS A 199 15.86 19.36 -3.72
C LYS A 199 16.13 20.31 -4.89
N LYS A 200 15.84 19.90 -6.13
CA LYS A 200 15.98 20.79 -7.29
C LYS A 200 15.05 21.99 -7.21
N ASN A 201 13.82 21.80 -6.73
CA ASN A 201 12.83 22.86 -6.60
C ASN A 201 13.19 23.84 -5.48
N ILE A 202 13.70 23.35 -4.34
CA ILE A 202 14.15 24.24 -3.26
C ILE A 202 15.44 24.99 -3.64
N GLU A 203 16.36 24.37 -4.39
CA GLU A 203 17.56 25.02 -4.92
C GLU A 203 17.21 26.17 -5.89
N LYS A 204 16.22 25.96 -6.77
CA LYS A 204 15.66 27.04 -7.61
C LYS A 204 15.02 28.15 -6.79
N ALA A 205 14.31 27.81 -5.71
CA ALA A 205 13.76 28.81 -4.81
C ALA A 205 14.88 29.66 -4.16
N VAL A 206 15.99 29.05 -3.75
CA VAL A 206 17.17 29.77 -3.25
C VAL A 206 17.74 30.71 -4.31
N GLU A 207 17.89 30.25 -5.55
CA GLU A 207 18.38 31.07 -6.67
C GLU A 207 17.52 32.32 -6.89
N GLU A 208 16.20 32.16 -6.98
CA GLU A 208 15.25 33.27 -7.14
C GLU A 208 15.28 34.25 -5.97
N LEU A 209 15.38 33.74 -4.73
CA LEU A 209 15.51 34.59 -3.53
C LEU A 209 16.83 35.35 -3.51
N ASN A 210 17.92 34.75 -3.98
CA ASN A 210 19.24 35.38 -4.06
C ASN A 210 19.29 36.43 -5.18
N ASN A 211 18.52 36.24 -6.25
CA ASN A 211 18.31 37.22 -7.32
C ASN A 211 17.38 38.38 -6.90
N GLY A 212 16.90 38.39 -5.65
CA GLY A 212 16.16 39.51 -5.07
C GLY A 212 14.64 39.43 -5.21
N LYS A 213 14.09 38.30 -5.65
CA LYS A 213 12.64 38.11 -5.72
C LYS A 213 12.00 38.09 -4.34
N ASP A 214 10.76 38.57 -4.25
CA ASP A 214 10.02 38.55 -2.98
C ASP A 214 9.76 37.12 -2.50
N PHE A 215 9.88 36.90 -1.20
CA PHE A 215 9.73 35.56 -0.62
C PHE A 215 8.34 35.00 -0.80
N SER A 216 7.31 35.84 -0.72
CA SER A 216 5.92 35.41 -0.90
C SER A 216 5.67 34.91 -2.31
N ASP A 217 6.30 35.54 -3.30
CA ASP A 217 6.20 35.13 -4.70
C ASP A 217 6.97 33.83 -4.97
N VAL A 218 8.15 33.67 -4.37
CA VAL A 218 8.88 32.39 -4.46
C VAL A 218 8.12 31.29 -3.71
N ALA A 219 7.55 31.57 -2.54
CA ALA A 219 6.74 30.62 -1.79
C ALA A 219 5.51 30.17 -2.62
N ARG A 220 4.79 31.09 -3.26
CA ARG A 220 3.68 30.76 -4.16
C ARG A 220 4.10 29.91 -5.34
N ALA A 221 5.31 30.09 -5.86
CA ALA A 221 5.81 29.38 -7.03
C ALA A 221 6.37 27.99 -6.73
N TYR A 222 7.05 27.80 -5.59
CA TYR A 222 7.83 26.59 -5.32
C TYR A 222 7.40 25.81 -4.08
N SER A 223 6.67 26.43 -3.15
CA SER A 223 6.27 25.78 -1.90
C SER A 223 5.12 24.80 -2.13
N GLN A 224 5.22 23.63 -1.51
CA GLN A 224 4.21 22.59 -1.41
C GLN A 224 3.55 22.59 -0.01
N GLY A 225 3.89 23.55 0.85
CA GLY A 225 3.25 23.74 2.15
C GLY A 225 1.83 24.29 2.05
N LEU A 226 1.00 24.06 3.06
CA LEU A 226 -0.41 24.48 3.09
C LEU A 226 -0.60 25.99 2.88
N THR A 227 0.37 26.79 3.33
CA THR A 227 0.35 28.26 3.26
C THR A 227 1.07 28.81 2.03
N ALA A 228 1.46 27.96 1.07
CA ALA A 228 2.14 28.37 -0.15
C ALA A 228 1.40 29.50 -0.91
N LYS A 229 0.08 29.35 -1.08
CA LYS A 229 -0.80 30.35 -1.70
C LYS A 229 -0.80 31.69 -0.96
N ASP A 230 -0.61 31.64 0.36
CA ASP A 230 -0.57 32.78 1.28
C ASP A 230 0.87 33.27 1.52
N GLY A 231 1.78 33.01 0.56
CA GLY A 231 3.17 33.49 0.64
C GLY A 231 4.05 32.74 1.65
N GLY A 232 3.61 31.57 2.10
CA GLY A 232 4.31 30.74 3.07
C GLY A 232 4.13 31.15 4.53
N GLU A 233 3.19 32.05 4.83
CA GLU A 233 2.97 32.58 6.18
C GLU A 233 2.42 31.51 7.12
N LEU A 234 3.17 31.12 8.15
CA LEU A 234 2.75 30.13 9.15
C LEU A 234 2.12 30.78 10.40
N GLY A 235 2.15 32.11 10.49
CA GLY A 235 1.67 32.85 11.67
C GLY A 235 2.61 32.72 12.87
N TRP A 236 2.07 32.99 14.05
CA TRP A 236 2.78 32.83 15.32
C TRP A 236 2.76 31.37 15.77
N ILE A 237 3.94 30.80 15.95
CA ILE A 237 4.11 29.40 16.31
C ILE A 237 5.09 29.26 17.48
N THR A 238 4.82 28.27 18.34
CA THR A 238 5.72 27.87 19.43
C THR A 238 6.74 26.85 18.94
N LYS A 239 7.74 26.57 19.78
CA LYS A 239 8.81 25.61 19.49
C LYS A 239 8.27 24.20 19.21
N GLU A 240 7.23 23.79 19.92
CA GLU A 240 6.62 22.45 19.85
C GLU A 240 5.81 22.23 18.57
N GLN A 241 5.42 23.32 17.90
CA GLN A 241 4.67 23.28 16.64
C GLN A 241 5.58 23.17 15.41
N LEU A 242 6.90 23.22 15.60
CA LEU A 242 7.89 23.14 14.55
C LEU A 242 8.58 21.78 14.51
N ALA A 243 8.99 21.36 13.30
CA ALA A 243 9.92 20.25 13.16
C ALA A 243 11.20 20.54 13.95
N PRO A 244 11.81 19.56 14.65
CA PRO A 244 12.96 19.77 15.52
C PRO A 244 14.11 20.54 14.86
N GLU A 245 14.38 20.27 13.59
CA GLU A 245 15.42 20.91 12.78
C GLU A 245 15.13 22.40 12.54
N ILE A 246 13.86 22.75 12.34
CA ILE A 246 13.40 24.13 12.15
C ILE A 246 13.36 24.86 13.49
N ALA A 247 12.84 24.21 14.53
CA ALA A 247 12.76 24.76 15.89
C ALA A 247 14.14 25.17 16.40
N LYS A 248 15.16 24.35 16.14
CA LYS A 248 16.56 24.63 16.50
C LYS A 248 17.09 25.91 15.86
N ILE A 249 16.65 26.24 14.65
CA ILE A 249 17.07 27.45 13.93
C ILE A 249 16.24 28.65 14.34
N ALA A 250 14.92 28.49 14.48
CA ALA A 250 14.01 29.59 14.80
C ALA A 250 14.14 30.08 16.26
N PHE A 251 14.45 29.18 17.19
CA PHE A 251 14.56 29.48 18.63
C PHE A 251 15.98 29.34 19.18
N GLY A 252 16.95 28.96 18.36
CA GLY A 252 18.35 28.84 18.77
C GLY A 252 19.19 30.04 18.37
N ASN A 253 20.37 30.20 18.99
CA ASN A 253 21.40 31.17 18.58
C ASN A 253 22.15 30.70 17.32
N TYR A 254 21.45 30.09 16.37
CA TYR A 254 22.07 29.60 15.14
C TYR A 254 22.21 30.77 14.15
N ASP A 255 23.44 30.99 13.70
CA ASP A 255 23.78 31.92 12.62
C ASP A 255 23.28 31.34 11.29
N ASN A 256 21.97 31.41 11.06
CA ASN A 256 21.39 30.92 9.81
C ASN A 256 21.87 31.80 8.67
N LYS A 257 22.32 31.19 7.58
CA LYS A 257 22.63 31.96 6.39
C LYS A 257 21.31 32.35 5.73
N LYS A 258 21.26 33.57 5.20
CA LYS A 258 20.11 34.03 4.42
C LYS A 258 19.78 33.00 3.34
N ASN A 259 18.52 32.58 3.29
CA ASN A 259 17.99 31.59 2.33
C ASN A 259 18.66 30.20 2.42
N GLU A 260 19.17 29.80 3.58
CA GLU A 260 19.73 28.47 3.79
C GLU A 260 18.66 27.37 3.66
N ILE A 261 19.05 26.25 3.04
CA ILE A 261 18.20 25.06 2.91
C ILE A 261 18.37 24.22 4.18
N ILE A 262 17.26 23.97 4.85
CA ILE A 262 17.15 23.13 6.03
C ILE A 262 16.52 21.82 5.60
N GLU A 263 17.20 20.70 5.88
CA GLU A 263 16.70 19.36 5.58
C GLU A 263 16.05 18.75 6.82
N SER A 264 14.86 18.18 6.65
CA SER A 264 14.15 17.40 7.66
C SER A 264 13.77 16.02 7.10
N SER A 265 13.11 15.20 7.92
CA SER A 265 12.49 13.94 7.49
C SER A 265 11.37 14.14 6.48
N LEU A 266 10.67 15.28 6.52
CA LEU A 266 9.54 15.59 5.63
C LEU A 266 9.97 16.17 4.29
N GLY A 267 11.13 16.84 4.23
CA GLY A 267 11.57 17.52 3.03
C GLY A 267 12.64 18.57 3.25
N TYR A 268 12.64 19.56 2.36
CA TYR A 268 13.54 20.70 2.41
C TYR A 268 12.77 21.98 2.70
N HIS A 269 13.36 22.85 3.51
CA HIS A 269 12.73 24.06 4.00
C HIS A 269 13.66 25.26 3.79
N ILE A 270 13.08 26.40 3.42
CA ILE A 270 13.71 27.72 3.58
C ILE A 270 12.81 28.49 4.53
N ILE A 271 13.40 29.04 5.60
CA ILE A 271 12.66 29.72 6.66
C ILE A 271 13.09 31.17 6.72
N ARG A 272 12.12 32.08 6.78
CA ARG A 272 12.34 33.48 7.08
C ARG A 272 11.66 33.82 8.39
N ILE A 273 12.45 34.21 9.38
CA ILE A 273 11.96 34.74 10.65
C ILE A 273 11.58 36.20 10.42
N GLU A 274 10.33 36.55 10.72
CA GLU A 274 9.84 37.91 10.60
C GLU A 274 9.84 38.64 11.94
N ASP A 275 9.50 37.94 13.01
CA ASP A 275 9.36 38.51 14.34
C ASP A 275 9.51 37.43 15.42
N ILE A 276 9.91 37.84 16.62
CA ILE A 276 10.07 36.99 17.79
C ILE A 276 9.44 37.72 18.98
N LYS A 277 8.53 37.06 19.68
CA LYS A 277 7.89 37.61 20.89
C LYS A 277 7.87 36.58 22.02
N LYS A 278 7.61 37.07 23.22
CA LYS A 278 7.27 36.26 24.38
C LYS A 278 5.83 36.58 24.79
N GLU A 279 4.97 35.57 24.82
CA GLU A 279 3.56 35.66 25.21
C GLU A 279 3.32 34.68 26.36
N ASP A 280 2.87 35.18 27.52
CA ASP A 280 2.67 34.38 28.74
C ASP A 280 3.87 33.50 29.13
N SER A 281 5.08 34.05 29.01
CA SER A 281 6.37 33.36 29.24
C SER A 281 6.74 32.27 28.23
N VAL A 282 5.95 32.10 27.16
CA VAL A 282 6.24 31.19 26.05
C VAL A 282 6.89 31.98 24.91
N ASP A 283 8.05 31.51 24.43
CA ASP A 283 8.69 32.07 23.24
C ASP A 283 7.88 31.69 22.00
N MET A 284 7.60 32.67 21.15
CA MET A 284 6.92 32.49 19.87
C MET A 284 7.68 33.18 18.74
N VAL A 285 7.63 32.57 17.56
CA VAL A 285 8.21 33.14 16.34
C VAL A 285 7.13 33.32 15.29
N ARG A 286 7.24 34.37 14.51
CA ARG A 286 6.48 34.52 13.26
C ARG A 286 7.41 34.21 12.11
N ILE A 287 7.06 33.20 11.30
CA ILE A 287 7.90 32.77 10.19
C ILE A 287 7.11 32.65 8.89
N ARG A 288 7.84 32.79 7.78
CA ARG A 288 7.43 32.28 6.47
C ARG A 288 8.26 31.05 6.09
N GLN A 289 7.65 30.15 5.34
CA GLN A 289 8.27 28.91 4.89
C GLN A 289 8.07 28.67 3.39
N ILE A 290 9.15 28.28 2.73
CA ILE A 290 9.11 27.54 1.45
C ILE A 290 9.44 26.10 1.79
N PHE A 291 8.53 25.18 1.48
CA PHE A 291 8.69 23.76 1.77
C PHE A 291 8.57 22.95 0.49
N THR A 292 9.49 22.02 0.26
CA THR A 292 9.36 21.01 -0.79
C THR A 292 9.43 19.64 -0.14
N ARG A 293 8.39 18.82 -0.35
CA ARG A 293 8.22 17.52 0.28
C ARG A 293 9.11 16.48 -0.39
N LYS A 294 9.86 15.72 0.42
CA LYS A 294 10.58 14.55 -0.06
C LYS A 294 9.59 13.49 -0.52
N LYS A 295 9.93 12.83 -1.63
CA LYS A 295 9.24 11.62 -2.04
C LYS A 295 9.35 10.57 -0.94
N VAL A 296 8.28 9.81 -0.73
CA VAL A 296 8.23 8.74 0.27
C VAL A 296 8.15 7.37 -0.38
N PHE A 297 8.39 6.31 0.39
CA PHE A 297 8.35 4.93 -0.11
C PHE A 297 7.02 4.58 -0.79
N SER A 298 5.88 5.01 -0.25
CA SER A 298 4.57 4.72 -0.84
C SER A 298 4.41 5.33 -2.24
N GLU A 299 4.91 6.55 -2.46
CA GLU A 299 4.90 7.20 -3.77
C GLU A 299 5.84 6.50 -4.75
N TRP A 300 7.03 6.12 -4.29
CA TRP A 300 7.95 5.30 -5.08
C TRP A 300 7.30 3.95 -5.46
N LEU A 301 6.66 3.28 -4.52
CA LEU A 301 6.01 1.99 -4.74
C LEU A 301 4.87 2.10 -5.75
N MET A 302 4.01 3.11 -5.63
CA MET A 302 2.93 3.37 -6.60
C MET A 302 3.50 3.55 -8.02
N GLU A 303 4.56 4.34 -8.18
CA GLU A 303 5.20 4.50 -9.48
C GLU A 303 5.76 3.19 -10.03
N GLN A 304 6.39 2.36 -9.19
CA GLN A 304 6.86 1.04 -9.63
C GLN A 304 5.70 0.11 -9.99
N MET A 305 4.61 0.14 -9.22
CA MET A 305 3.41 -0.67 -9.46
C MET A 305 2.71 -0.31 -10.77
N ARG A 306 2.82 0.92 -11.28
CA ARG A 306 2.33 1.28 -12.63
C ARG A 306 3.01 0.47 -13.74
N GLY A 307 4.24 0.01 -13.51
CA GLY A 307 4.97 -0.87 -14.43
C GLY A 307 4.63 -2.36 -14.29
N ILE A 308 3.75 -2.73 -13.35
CA ILE A 308 3.33 -4.11 -13.12
C ILE A 308 1.96 -4.33 -13.77
N ASP A 309 1.90 -5.22 -14.76
CA ASP A 309 0.63 -5.64 -15.34
C ASP A 309 -0.17 -6.46 -14.34
N VAL A 310 -1.36 -5.99 -13.95
CA VAL A 310 -2.29 -6.69 -13.05
C VAL A 310 -3.57 -7.05 -13.80
N VAL A 311 -3.94 -8.33 -13.73
CA VAL A 311 -5.19 -8.86 -14.29
C VAL A 311 -6.00 -9.54 -13.18
N VAL A 312 -7.22 -9.06 -12.96
CA VAL A 312 -8.14 -9.59 -11.94
C VAL A 312 -9.17 -10.50 -12.60
N PHE A 313 -9.21 -11.77 -12.21
CA PHE A 313 -10.15 -12.78 -12.70
C PHE A 313 -11.40 -12.94 -11.83
N MET A 314 -11.43 -12.27 -10.67
CA MET A 314 -12.56 -12.31 -9.77
C MET A 314 -13.82 -11.72 -10.41
N ARG A 315 -14.98 -12.33 -10.13
CA ARG A 315 -16.25 -11.97 -10.77
C ARG A 315 -16.65 -10.53 -10.47
N ASP A 316 -16.54 -10.14 -9.21
CA ASP A 316 -17.10 -8.90 -8.68
C ASP A 316 -16.15 -7.69 -8.77
N TYR A 317 -14.89 -7.93 -9.14
CA TYR A 317 -13.80 -6.97 -9.00
C TYR A 317 -13.04 -6.71 -10.31
N GLN A 318 -12.59 -5.48 -10.52
CA GLN A 318 -11.72 -5.10 -11.64
C GLN A 318 -10.53 -4.28 -11.15
N TRP A 319 -9.44 -4.31 -11.92
CA TRP A 319 -8.26 -3.51 -11.65
C TRP A 319 -8.46 -2.08 -12.18
N ASN A 320 -8.38 -1.09 -11.29
CA ASN A 320 -8.28 0.31 -11.64
C ASN A 320 -6.79 0.68 -11.80
N LYS A 321 -6.36 0.94 -13.04
CA LYS A 321 -4.96 1.24 -13.37
C LYS A 321 -4.50 2.61 -12.86
N ASP A 322 -5.41 3.55 -12.70
CA ASP A 322 -5.09 4.92 -12.29
C ASP A 322 -4.90 4.99 -10.78
N GLU A 323 -5.77 4.30 -10.03
CA GLU A 323 -5.70 4.21 -8.56
C GLU A 323 -4.76 3.12 -8.07
N LEU A 324 -4.36 2.18 -8.94
CA LEU A 324 -3.58 0.99 -8.59
C LEU A 324 -4.24 0.14 -7.50
N LEU A 325 -5.57 0.05 -7.57
CA LEU A 325 -6.40 -0.68 -6.63
C LEU A 325 -7.47 -1.47 -7.37
N VAL A 326 -7.94 -2.49 -6.70
CA VAL A 326 -9.14 -3.22 -7.07
C VAL A 326 -10.37 -2.43 -6.65
N GLU A 327 -11.31 -2.33 -7.57
CA GLU A 327 -12.64 -1.75 -7.37
C GLU A 327 -13.75 -2.74 -7.73
N PHE A 328 -14.96 -2.52 -7.22
CA PHE A 328 -16.13 -3.29 -7.65
C PHE A 328 -16.45 -3.01 -9.11
N LYS A 329 -16.81 -4.04 -9.89
CA LYS A 329 -17.30 -3.87 -11.28
C LYS A 329 -18.65 -3.15 -11.34
N LYS A 330 -19.53 -3.47 -10.40
CA LYS A 330 -20.88 -2.90 -10.32
C LYS A 330 -20.82 -1.51 -9.70
N GLU A 331 -21.38 -0.52 -10.38
CA GLU A 331 -21.41 0.87 -9.90
C GLU A 331 -22.19 1.02 -8.59
N GLU A 332 -23.30 0.29 -8.45
CA GLU A 332 -24.08 0.22 -7.21
C GLU A 332 -23.19 -0.11 -5.99
N MET A 333 -22.35 -1.15 -6.12
CA MET A 333 -21.43 -1.55 -5.05
C MET A 333 -20.37 -0.49 -4.75
N ARG A 334 -19.90 0.25 -5.77
CA ARG A 334 -18.95 1.36 -5.56
C ARG A 334 -19.59 2.50 -4.77
N ARG A 335 -20.85 2.85 -5.07
CA ARG A 335 -21.60 3.87 -4.32
C ARG A 335 -21.87 3.44 -2.88
N GLU A 336 -22.31 2.20 -2.69
CA GLU A 336 -22.51 1.63 -1.34
C GLU A 336 -21.22 1.63 -0.52
N GLU A 337 -20.09 1.28 -1.13
CA GLU A 337 -18.78 1.36 -0.47
C GLU A 337 -18.47 2.79 0.01
N LEU A 338 -18.67 3.79 -0.84
CA LEU A 338 -18.45 5.19 -0.50
C LEU A 338 -19.35 5.62 0.66
N GLU A 339 -20.65 5.31 0.62
CA GLU A 339 -21.60 5.64 1.69
C GLU A 339 -21.20 5.01 3.04
N ILE A 340 -20.75 3.75 3.03
CA ILE A 340 -20.33 3.04 4.24
C ILE A 340 -19.06 3.69 4.82
N ARG A 341 -18.09 4.03 3.96
CA ARG A 341 -16.83 4.68 4.39
C ARG A 341 -17.05 6.12 4.88
N GLU A 342 -18.00 6.86 4.30
CA GLU A 342 -18.37 8.19 4.78
C GLU A 342 -19.05 8.13 6.15
N LYS A 343 -19.97 7.18 6.33
CA LYS A 343 -20.66 6.97 7.62
C LYS A 343 -19.71 6.54 8.74
N SER A 344 -18.58 5.91 8.42
CA SER A 344 -17.57 5.49 9.40
C SER A 344 -16.60 6.61 9.82
N GLN A 345 -16.89 7.88 9.48
CA GLN A 345 -16.11 9.09 9.86
C GLN A 345 -14.59 9.00 9.60
N GLY A 346 -14.16 8.22 8.61
CA GLY A 346 -12.74 8.05 8.29
C GLY A 346 -11.99 7.05 9.17
N ASP A 347 -12.64 6.43 10.16
CA ASP A 347 -12.06 5.30 10.88
C ASP A 347 -12.35 4.00 10.13
N ALA A 348 -11.32 3.42 9.51
CA ALA A 348 -11.43 2.18 8.76
C ALA A 348 -11.72 0.95 9.64
N SER A 349 -11.48 1.04 10.95
CA SER A 349 -11.83 -0.01 11.92
C SER A 349 -13.34 -0.04 12.19
N MET A 350 -14.00 1.11 12.11
CA MET A 350 -15.45 1.32 12.26
C MET A 350 -16.27 0.95 11.02
N ILE A 351 -15.63 0.45 9.95
CA ILE A 351 -16.34 -0.17 8.81
C ILE A 351 -17.12 -1.42 9.29
N PHE A 352 -16.87 -1.90 10.51
CA PHE A 352 -17.68 -2.90 11.20
C PHE A 352 -18.36 -2.36 12.45
#